data_AF-A0A165RI08-F1
#
_entry.id   AF-A0A165RI08-F1
#
_cell.length_a   1.000
_cell.length_b   1.000
_cell.length_c   1.000
_cell.angle_alpha   90.00
_cell.angle_beta   90.00
_cell.angle_gamma   90.00
#
_symmetry.space_group_name_H-M   'P 1'
#
loop_
_entity.id
_entity.type
_entity.pdbx_description
1 polymer ?
#
loop_
_entity_poly.entity_id
_entity_poly.type
_entity_poly.pdbx_seq_one_letter_code
_entity_poly.pdbx_strand_id
1 'polypeptide(L)'
;MPDINRQTESLSLKHAGKTYIAWSEADLKAAGVPQAAIEEAQQGTRLKTIKAECRKRIYAQASAETQMNMATAAAAIAGKVHTGRSEDEKATLTGIKAALDWVGVMRSKCLELAEDPGTDFTQDASWPECPPEVVALTEQF
;
A
#
# COMPACT_ATOMS: atom_id res chain seq x y z
N MET A 1 18.30 27.78 17.05
CA MET A 1 16.86 27.75 16.75
C MET A 1 16.36 26.36 17.06
N PRO A 2 15.39 26.18 17.97
CA PRO A 2 14.86 24.85 18.27
C PRO A 2 13.93 24.41 17.13
N ASP A 3 14.12 23.17 16.70
CA ASP A 3 13.43 22.51 15.60
C ASP A 3 11.95 22.27 15.97
N ILE A 4 11.04 23.07 15.42
CA ILE A 4 9.61 23.13 15.79
C ILE A 4 8.80 22.01 15.10
N ASN A 5 9.46 21.05 14.46
CA ASN A 5 8.80 20.01 13.67
C ASN A 5 9.00 18.59 14.17
N ARG A 6 9.37 18.40 15.46
CA ARG A 6 9.03 17.16 16.15
C ARG A 6 7.54 17.20 16.47
N GLN A 7 6.70 16.83 15.50
CA GLN A 7 5.43 16.23 15.86
C GLN A 7 5.79 15.06 16.77
N THR A 8 5.44 15.18 18.05
CA THR A 8 5.55 14.07 18.98
C THR A 8 4.55 13.02 18.50
N GLU A 9 4.98 12.15 17.59
CA GLU A 9 4.14 11.08 17.07
C GLU A 9 3.68 10.24 18.25
N SER A 10 2.41 10.37 18.59
CA SER A 10 1.81 9.66 19.69
C SER A 10 1.71 8.18 19.31
N LEU A 11 2.31 7.31 20.11
CA LEU A 11 2.37 5.87 19.86
C LEU A 11 1.36 5.13 20.73
N SER A 12 0.85 4.01 20.20
CA SER A 12 -0.01 3.10 20.95
C SER A 12 0.55 1.70 20.91
N LEU A 13 0.83 1.10 22.08
CA LEU A 13 1.43 -0.23 22.20
C LEU A 13 1.02 -0.93 23.50
N LYS A 14 1.21 -2.24 23.56
CA LYS A 14 1.03 -3.04 24.77
C LYS A 14 2.37 -3.56 25.24
N HIS A 15 2.70 -3.37 26.52
CA HIS A 15 3.93 -3.88 27.11
C HIS A 15 3.69 -4.28 28.57
N ALA A 16 4.22 -5.44 28.98
CA ALA A 16 4.09 -5.97 30.34
C ALA A 16 2.65 -5.97 30.90
N GLY A 17 1.67 -6.35 30.06
CA GLY A 17 0.25 -6.37 30.45
C GLY A 17 -0.43 -5.00 30.54
N LYS A 18 0.30 -3.91 30.31
CA LYS A 18 -0.24 -2.54 30.24
C LYS A 18 -0.49 -2.13 28.79
N THR A 19 -1.51 -1.32 28.58
CA THR A 19 -1.82 -0.71 27.28
C THR A 19 -1.53 0.79 27.37
N TYR A 20 -0.72 1.28 26.45
CA TYR A 20 -0.36 2.68 26.28
C TYR A 20 -1.06 3.19 25.03
N ILE A 21 -1.82 4.29 25.12
CA ILE A 21 -2.65 4.82 24.02
C ILE A 21 -2.31 6.28 23.81
N ALA A 22 -1.75 6.60 22.64
CA ALA A 22 -1.33 7.94 22.26
C ALA A 22 -0.29 8.56 23.22
N TRP A 23 0.71 7.77 23.64
CA TRP A 23 1.81 8.23 24.50
C TRP A 23 2.98 8.73 23.67
N SER A 24 3.74 9.70 24.18
CA SER A 24 5.01 10.07 23.56
C SER A 24 6.08 9.01 23.82
N GLU A 25 7.11 8.97 22.96
CA GLU A 25 8.30 8.14 23.20
C GLU A 25 8.96 8.44 24.56
N ALA A 26 9.00 9.71 24.98
CA ALA A 26 9.56 10.10 26.27
C ALA A 26 8.75 9.55 27.45
N ASP A 27 7.41 9.59 27.37
CA ASP A 27 6.54 9.06 28.41
C ASP A 27 6.60 7.53 28.48
N LEU A 28 6.72 6.86 27.32
CA LEU A 28 6.91 5.41 27.26
C LEU A 28 8.23 5.00 27.92
N LYS A 29 9.33 5.72 27.62
CA LYS A 29 10.63 5.52 28.29
C LYS A 29 10.53 5.74 29.79
N ALA A 30 9.89 6.82 30.23
CA ALA A 30 9.68 7.12 31.64
C ALA A 30 8.82 6.06 32.34
N ALA A 31 7.86 5.45 31.64
CA ALA A 31 7.03 4.35 32.13
C ALA A 31 7.73 2.97 32.10
N GLY A 32 9.02 2.92 31.75
CA GLY A 32 9.84 1.71 31.74
C GLY A 32 9.64 0.83 30.51
N VAL A 33 9.04 1.34 29.44
CA VAL A 33 8.93 0.60 28.17
C VAL A 33 10.31 0.54 27.50
N PRO A 34 10.81 -0.66 27.14
CA PRO A 34 12.10 -0.81 26.47
C PRO A 34 12.13 -0.12 25.10
N GLN A 35 13.29 0.44 24.73
CA GLN A 35 13.50 1.10 23.43
C GLN A 35 13.09 0.21 22.25
N ALA A 36 13.42 -1.08 22.28
CA ALA A 36 13.06 -2.04 21.23
C ALA A 36 11.53 -2.15 21.02
N ALA A 37 10.73 -2.08 22.08
CA ALA A 37 9.27 -2.13 21.98
C ALA A 37 8.68 -0.84 21.42
N ILE A 38 9.35 0.29 21.64
CA ILE A 38 9.00 1.59 21.05
C ILE A 38 9.31 1.58 19.56
N GLU A 39 10.50 1.12 19.18
CA GLU A 39 10.95 1.01 17.78
C GLU A 39 10.04 0.09 16.96
N GLU A 40 9.66 -1.06 17.53
CA GLU A 40 8.69 -1.97 16.90
C GLU A 40 7.33 -1.29 16.69
N ALA A 41 6.84 -0.53 17.67
CA ALA A 41 5.59 0.21 17.56
C ALA A 41 5.67 1.34 16.51
N GLN A 42 6.81 2.02 16.40
CA GLN A 42 7.07 3.04 15.38
C GLN A 42 7.10 2.40 13.98
N GLN A 43 7.84 1.30 13.81
CA GLN A 43 7.89 0.58 12.54
C GLN A 43 6.51 0.07 12.11
N GLY A 44 5.73 -0.49 13.05
CA GLY A 44 4.36 -0.92 12.80
C GLY A 44 3.44 0.23 12.39
N THR A 45 3.57 1.39 13.04
CA THR A 45 2.82 2.60 12.70
C THR A 45 3.19 3.11 11.30
N ARG A 46 4.48 3.20 10.99
CA ARG A 46 4.98 3.58 9.66
C ARG A 46 4.45 2.65 8.57
N LEU A 47 4.59 1.34 8.75
CA LEU A 47 4.10 0.35 7.78
C LEU A 47 2.58 0.49 7.53
N LYS A 48 1.80 0.76 8.57
CA LYS A 48 0.35 0.99 8.45
C LYS A 48 0.05 2.22 7.58
N THR A 49 0.78 3.31 7.79
CA THR A 49 0.62 4.54 7.00
C THR A 49 1.03 4.32 5.53
N ILE A 50 2.15 3.64 5.29
CA ILE A 50 2.61 3.29 3.94
C ILE A 50 1.58 2.42 3.21
N LYS A 51 1.02 1.41 3.88
CA LYS A 51 -0.04 0.56 3.29
C LYS A 51 -1.31 1.37 2.94
N ALA A 52 -1.65 2.38 3.75
CA ALA A 52 -2.77 3.26 3.44
C ALA A 52 -2.51 4.11 2.19
N GLU A 53 -1.29 4.66 2.06
CA GLU A 53 -0.87 5.41 0.87
C GLU A 53 -0.81 4.53 -0.38
N CYS A 54 -0.25 3.31 -0.28
CA CYS A 54 -0.27 2.32 -1.36
C CYS A 54 -1.70 2.06 -1.86
N ARG A 55 -2.64 1.86 -0.93
CA ARG A 55 -4.04 1.61 -1.26
C ARG A 55 -4.66 2.82 -1.97
N LYS A 56 -4.41 4.03 -1.47
CA LYS A 56 -4.86 5.28 -2.09
C LYS A 56 -4.35 5.41 -3.53
N ARG A 57 -3.07 5.12 -3.77
CA ARG A 57 -2.42 5.17 -5.10
C ARG A 57 -3.02 4.15 -6.07
N ILE A 58 -3.24 2.91 -5.63
CA ILE A 58 -3.91 1.89 -6.45
C ILE A 58 -5.33 2.34 -6.81
N TYR A 59 -6.08 2.90 -5.87
CA TYR A 59 -7.44 3.39 -6.15
C TYR A 59 -7.50 4.66 -6.99
N ALA A 60 -6.44 5.47 -6.99
CA ALA A 60 -6.32 6.61 -7.88
C ALA A 60 -6.14 6.17 -9.34
N GLN A 61 -5.47 5.03 -9.58
CA GLN A 61 -5.34 4.45 -10.91
C GLN A 61 -6.58 3.70 -11.37
N ALA A 62 -7.14 2.86 -10.49
CA ALA A 62 -8.31 2.04 -10.79
C ALA A 62 -9.29 2.16 -9.62
N SER A 63 -10.40 2.86 -9.84
CA SER A 63 -11.45 3.00 -8.83
C SER A 63 -12.01 1.63 -8.41
N ALA A 64 -12.75 1.57 -7.30
CA ALA A 64 -13.39 0.32 -6.89
C ALA A 64 -14.41 -0.19 -7.94
N GLU A 65 -15.09 0.72 -8.64
CA GLU A 65 -16.01 0.40 -9.74
C GLU A 65 -15.25 -0.13 -10.95
N THR A 66 -14.20 0.55 -11.38
CA THR A 66 -13.28 0.09 -12.44
C THR A 66 -12.74 -1.32 -12.15
N GLN A 67 -12.28 -1.56 -10.92
CA GLN A 67 -11.78 -2.89 -10.51
C GLN A 67 -12.87 -3.97 -10.56
N MET A 68 -14.10 -3.64 -10.17
CA MET A 68 -15.24 -4.56 -10.25
C MET A 68 -15.58 -4.90 -11.71
N ASN A 69 -15.59 -3.90 -12.58
CA ASN A 69 -15.87 -4.07 -14.01
C ASN A 69 -14.79 -4.91 -14.68
N MET A 70 -13.51 -4.66 -14.38
CA MET A 70 -12.38 -5.49 -14.84
C MET A 70 -12.52 -6.95 -14.39
N ALA A 71 -12.84 -7.19 -13.11
CA ALA A 71 -13.01 -8.55 -12.58
C ALA A 71 -14.19 -9.28 -13.24
N THR A 72 -15.29 -8.57 -13.48
CA THR A 72 -16.49 -9.10 -14.16
C THR A 72 -16.18 -9.44 -15.62
N ALA A 73 -15.46 -8.57 -16.33
CA ALA A 73 -15.01 -8.82 -17.70
C ALA A 73 -14.07 -10.04 -17.77
N ALA A 74 -13.08 -10.13 -16.87
CA ALA A 74 -12.22 -11.31 -16.78
C ALA A 74 -13.02 -12.60 -16.56
N ALA A 75 -14.01 -12.58 -15.65
CA ALA A 75 -14.84 -13.75 -15.38
C ALA A 75 -15.69 -14.16 -16.60
N ALA A 76 -16.28 -13.19 -17.31
CA ALA A 76 -17.05 -13.44 -18.52
C ALA A 76 -16.19 -14.06 -19.64
N ILE A 77 -14.97 -13.54 -19.85
CA ILE A 77 -14.01 -14.07 -20.82
C ILE A 77 -13.51 -15.47 -20.40
N ALA A 78 -13.26 -15.68 -19.10
CA ALA A 78 -12.81 -16.96 -18.58
C ALA A 78 -13.84 -18.08 -18.80
N GLY A 79 -15.13 -17.75 -18.79
CA GLY A 79 -16.23 -18.69 -19.08
C GLY A 79 -16.28 -19.16 -20.55
N LYS A 80 -15.56 -18.50 -21.47
CA LYS A 80 -15.45 -18.94 -22.87
C LYS A 80 -14.40 -20.04 -23.03
N VAL A 81 -14.67 -20.97 -23.95
CA VAL A 81 -13.65 -21.90 -24.45
C VAL A 81 -12.49 -21.10 -25.02
N HIS A 82 -11.25 -21.49 -24.72
CA HIS A 82 -10.04 -20.74 -25.08
C HIS A 82 -9.97 -20.38 -26.57
N THR A 83 -10.35 -21.31 -27.45
CA THR A 83 -10.36 -21.11 -28.92
C THR A 83 -11.46 -20.15 -29.40
N GLY A 84 -12.45 -19.86 -28.56
CA GLY A 84 -13.55 -18.93 -28.85
C GLY A 84 -13.34 -17.51 -28.33
N ARG A 85 -12.17 -17.19 -27.79
CA ARG A 85 -11.83 -15.83 -27.32
C ARG A 85 -11.34 -14.97 -28.48
N SER A 86 -11.86 -13.75 -28.60
CA SER A 86 -11.34 -12.78 -29.57
C SER A 86 -9.93 -12.30 -29.19
N GLU A 87 -9.24 -11.63 -30.11
CA GLU A 87 -7.95 -10.99 -29.81
C GLU A 87 -8.09 -9.88 -28.75
N ASP A 88 -9.17 -9.10 -28.80
CA ASP A 88 -9.46 -8.07 -27.80
C ASP A 88 -9.61 -8.68 -26.40
N GLU A 89 -10.29 -9.83 -26.28
CA GLU A 89 -10.45 -10.52 -25.00
C GLU A 89 -9.13 -11.05 -24.44
N LYS A 90 -8.24 -11.52 -25.32
CA LYS A 90 -6.88 -11.91 -24.91
C LYS A 90 -6.08 -10.70 -24.46
N ALA A 91 -6.23 -9.56 -25.13
CA ALA A 91 -5.59 -8.30 -24.75
C ALA A 91 -6.11 -7.80 -23.38
N THR A 92 -7.43 -7.83 -23.14
CA THR A 92 -8.03 -7.52 -21.84
C THR A 92 -7.46 -8.42 -20.74
N LEU A 93 -7.41 -9.75 -20.93
CA LEU A 93 -6.81 -10.65 -19.94
C LEU A 93 -5.34 -10.37 -19.67
N THR A 94 -4.57 -10.01 -20.71
CA THR A 94 -3.16 -9.65 -20.60
C THR A 94 -2.98 -8.38 -19.77
N GLY A 95 -3.78 -7.34 -20.04
CA GLY A 95 -3.77 -6.11 -19.24
C GLY A 95 -4.19 -6.36 -17.78
N ILE A 96 -5.21 -7.21 -17.55
CA ILE A 96 -5.66 -7.53 -16.19
C ILE A 96 -4.54 -8.25 -15.42
N LYS A 97 -3.80 -9.14 -16.08
CA LYS A 97 -2.60 -9.74 -15.50
C LYS A 97 -1.55 -8.67 -15.14
N ALA A 98 -1.25 -7.75 -16.05
CA ALA A 98 -0.29 -6.67 -15.78
C ALA A 98 -0.71 -5.80 -14.59
N ALA A 99 -2.02 -5.51 -14.46
CA ALA A 99 -2.56 -4.75 -13.33
C ALA A 99 -2.39 -5.51 -12.00
N LEU A 100 -2.63 -6.81 -11.98
CA LEU A 100 -2.41 -7.66 -10.80
C LEU A 100 -0.92 -7.75 -10.43
N ASP A 101 -0.05 -7.90 -11.41
CA ASP A 101 1.40 -7.93 -11.21
C ASP A 101 1.90 -6.59 -10.63
N TRP A 102 1.46 -5.46 -11.18
CA TRP A 102 1.78 -4.13 -10.67
C TRP A 102 1.30 -3.91 -9.24
N VAL A 103 0.08 -4.34 -8.90
CA VAL A 103 -0.42 -4.31 -7.51
C VAL A 103 0.46 -5.16 -6.58
N GLY A 104 0.98 -6.29 -7.07
CA GLY A 104 1.96 -7.11 -6.36
C GLY A 104 3.27 -6.35 -6.07
N VAL A 105 3.80 -5.63 -7.06
CA VAL A 105 4.99 -4.79 -6.89
C VAL A 105 4.73 -3.64 -5.91
N MET A 106 3.60 -2.95 -6.02
CA MET A 106 3.17 -1.88 -5.10
C MET A 106 3.13 -2.37 -3.63
N ARG A 107 2.56 -3.56 -3.41
CA ARG A 107 2.47 -4.17 -2.07
C ARG A 107 3.83 -4.59 -1.53
N SER A 108 4.72 -5.09 -2.39
CA SER A 108 6.08 -5.45 -2.01
C SER A 108 6.88 -4.19 -1.64
N LYS A 109 6.71 -3.10 -2.40
CA LYS A 109 7.34 -1.80 -2.13
C LYS A 109 6.97 -1.24 -0.76
N CYS A 110 5.79 -1.54 -0.23
CA CYS A 110 5.41 -1.13 1.12
C CYS A 110 6.36 -1.65 2.21
N LEU A 111 6.89 -2.87 2.04
CA LEU A 111 7.80 -3.49 2.99
C LEU A 111 9.17 -2.81 2.92
N GLU A 112 9.68 -2.60 1.70
CA GLU A 112 10.94 -1.88 1.47
C GLU A 112 10.90 -0.46 2.08
N LEU A 113 9.83 0.30 1.83
CA LEU A 113 9.67 1.66 2.35
C LEU A 113 9.51 1.70 3.88
N ALA A 114 9.05 0.61 4.49
CA ALA A 114 8.92 0.52 5.94
C ALA A 114 10.26 0.20 6.63
N GLU A 115 11.18 -0.46 5.93
CA GLU A 115 12.53 -0.75 6.41
C GLU A 115 13.46 0.47 6.31
N ASP A 116 13.20 1.39 5.38
CA ASP A 116 13.94 2.64 5.26
C ASP A 116 13.14 3.84 5.81
N PRO A 117 13.42 4.29 7.05
CA PRO A 117 12.75 5.46 7.63
C PRO A 117 13.11 6.79 6.95
N GLY A 118 14.23 6.84 6.22
CA GLY A 118 14.70 8.04 5.53
C GLY A 118 14.00 8.30 4.19
N THR A 119 13.39 7.27 3.59
CA THR A 119 12.63 7.45 2.35
C THR A 119 11.28 8.11 2.61
N ASP A 120 11.00 9.19 1.89
CA ASP A 120 9.69 9.84 1.88
C ASP A 120 8.72 9.07 0.98
N PHE A 121 7.91 8.20 1.57
CA PHE A 121 6.89 7.42 0.87
C PHE A 121 5.72 8.28 0.35
N THR A 122 5.65 9.58 0.65
CA THR A 122 4.60 10.45 0.12
C THR A 122 4.88 10.92 -1.31
N GLN A 123 6.16 10.84 -1.74
CA GLN A 123 6.58 11.20 -3.10
C GLN A 123 6.24 10.12 -4.11
N ASP A 124 5.85 10.53 -5.33
CA ASP A 124 5.57 9.60 -6.41
C ASP A 124 6.79 8.76 -6.81
N ALA A 125 7.98 9.37 -6.75
CA ALA A 125 9.25 8.70 -7.06
C ALA A 125 9.58 7.51 -6.13
N SER A 126 8.90 7.39 -5.00
CA SER A 126 9.08 6.28 -4.05
C SER A 126 8.32 5.01 -4.45
N TRP A 127 7.44 5.10 -5.45
CA TRP A 127 6.54 4.03 -5.87
C TRP A 127 6.89 3.52 -7.27
N PRO A 128 6.59 2.25 -7.59
CA PRO A 128 6.72 1.75 -8.95
C PRO A 128 5.77 2.52 -9.88
N GLU A 129 6.28 2.87 -11.05
CA GLU A 129 5.47 3.46 -12.11
C GLU A 129 4.34 2.51 -12.54
N CYS A 130 3.17 3.07 -12.86
CA CYS A 130 2.05 2.31 -13.39
C CYS A 130 2.36 1.94 -14.86
N PRO A 131 2.35 0.65 -15.24
CA PRO A 131 2.62 0.27 -16.62
C PRO A 131 1.58 0.89 -17.58
N PRO A 132 1.98 1.33 -18.78
CA PRO A 132 1.09 1.99 -19.73
C PRO A 132 -0.09 1.10 -20.16
N GLU A 133 0.10 -0.23 -20.21
CA GLU A 133 -0.98 -1.19 -20.49
C GLU A 133 -2.02 -1.26 -19.38
N VAL A 134 -1.63 -0.99 -18.12
CA VAL A 134 -2.57 -0.90 -16.99
C VAL A 134 -3.38 0.39 -17.09
N VAL A 135 -2.72 1.51 -17.44
CA VAL A 135 -3.40 2.79 -17.68
C VAL A 135 -4.44 2.63 -18.79
N ALA A 136 -4.03 2.13 -19.95
CA ALA A 136 -4.91 1.92 -21.11
C ALA A 136 -6.05 0.93 -20.83
N LEU A 137 -5.83 -0.06 -19.96
CA LEU A 137 -6.89 -0.96 -19.51
C LEU A 137 -7.89 -0.24 -18.60
N THR A 138 -7.42 0.55 -17.64
CA THR A 138 -8.31 1.26 -16.71
C THR A 138 -9.18 2.30 -17.40
N GLU A 139 -8.72 2.89 -18.51
CA GLU A 139 -9.51 3.82 -19.32
C GLU A 139 -10.67 3.14 -20.07
N GLN A 140 -10.68 1.81 -20.18
CA GLN A 140 -11.76 1.04 -20.80
C GLN A 140 -12.95 0.80 -19.84
N PHE A 141 -12.80 1.11 -18.54
CA PHE A 141 -13.71 0.68 -17.47
C PHE A 141 -14.06 1.77 -16.47
#